data_AF-A0A4P9XY08-F1
#
_entry.id   AF-A0A4P9XY08-F1
#
_cell.length_a   1.000
_cell.length_b   1.000
_cell.length_c   1.000
_cell.angle_alpha   90.00
_cell.angle_beta   90.00
_cell.angle_gamma   90.00
#
_symmetry.space_group_name_H-M   'P 1'
#
loop_
_entity.id
_entity.type
_entity.pdbx_description
1 polymer ?
#
loop_
_entity_poly.entity_id
_entity_poly.type
_entity_poly.pdbx_seq_one_letter_code
_entity_poly.pdbx_strand_id
1 'polypeptide(L)'
;MFLHWLVQQGLLSTDQDTNILTTYPLEVRRTMIQPLVQFHASPMGATWCTQSYSVHHVRWTTEVLGAAFTLPIQDAPWSMEPVISVYSRWLVESSVRPLVIQQSDPNSDIKQRFLRDIISHASLIFEPDRGSPLPLNSETLASRSFQAYVECCRKVLKMYAMAGRLLSNDMDSLTWQSLLGIVLGIADRLYTMKSSHPAFGLYRELSEDLMRTLCELWLRSGIHDPPLWSFLSDRFLLWRARSDP
;
A
#
# COMPACT_ATOMS: atom_id res chain seq x y z
N MET A 1 6.57 6.29 11.41
CA MET A 1 5.95 5.90 10.12
C MET A 1 5.22 4.58 10.32
N PHE A 2 4.11 4.36 9.60
CA PHE A 2 3.24 3.18 9.71
C PHE A 2 4.00 1.87 9.57
N LEU A 3 4.86 1.76 8.56
CA LEU A 3 5.69 0.56 8.36
C LEU A 3 6.61 0.28 9.56
N HIS A 4 7.22 1.31 10.14
CA HIS A 4 8.04 1.15 11.35
C HIS A 4 7.22 0.65 12.54
N TRP A 5 5.96 1.08 12.67
CA TRP A 5 5.06 0.55 13.70
C TRP A 5 4.75 -0.94 13.44
N LEU A 6 4.48 -1.35 12.19
CA LEU A 6 4.29 -2.77 11.84
C LEU A 6 5.52 -3.61 12.21
N VAL A 7 6.71 -3.10 11.96
CA VAL A 7 7.99 -3.74 12.32
C VAL A 7 8.11 -3.90 13.83
N GLN A 8 7.75 -2.86 14.60
CA GLN A 8 7.72 -2.94 16.07
C GLN A 8 6.69 -3.95 16.59
N GLN A 9 5.59 -4.16 15.87
CA GLN A 9 4.61 -5.20 16.19
C GLN A 9 5.04 -6.60 15.71
N GLY A 10 6.21 -6.74 15.08
CA GLY A 10 6.69 -8.01 14.51
C GLY A 10 5.91 -8.45 13.26
N LEU A 11 5.12 -7.55 12.66
CA LEU A 11 4.25 -7.85 11.52
C LEU A 11 4.95 -7.69 10.16
N LEU A 12 6.14 -7.05 10.13
CA LEU A 12 6.90 -6.83 8.91
C LEU A 12 8.42 -6.76 9.18
N SER A 13 9.23 -7.18 8.22
CA SER A 13 10.67 -6.91 8.19
C SER A 13 10.96 -5.80 7.18
N THR A 14 11.40 -4.62 7.62
CA THR A 14 11.83 -3.52 6.72
C THR A 14 13.34 -3.45 6.62
N ASP A 15 13.83 -3.11 5.43
CA ASP A 15 15.22 -2.75 5.15
C ASP A 15 15.48 -1.30 5.62
N GLN A 16 16.59 -1.06 6.32
CA GLN A 16 16.92 0.26 6.91
C GLN A 16 17.22 1.31 5.85
N ASP A 17 17.56 0.90 4.63
CA ASP A 17 17.87 1.79 3.50
C ASP A 17 16.66 2.12 2.61
N THR A 18 15.43 1.95 3.11
CA THR A 18 14.19 2.28 2.40
C THR A 18 13.59 3.62 2.84
N ASN A 19 12.73 4.21 2.01
CA ASN A 19 12.11 5.52 2.22
C ASN A 19 13.08 6.71 2.25
N ILE A 20 14.23 6.61 1.56
CA ILE A 20 15.25 7.69 1.50
C ILE A 20 14.64 9.01 1.03
N LEU A 21 13.68 8.94 0.09
CA LEU A 21 13.04 10.15 -0.42
C LEU A 21 12.28 10.92 0.64
N THR A 22 11.81 10.28 1.71
CA THR A 22 11.03 10.94 2.77
C THR A 22 11.84 11.92 3.62
N THR A 23 13.18 11.85 3.59
CA THR A 23 14.05 12.80 4.30
C THR A 23 14.13 14.16 3.62
N TYR A 24 13.73 14.26 2.35
CA TYR A 24 13.77 15.51 1.60
C TYR A 24 12.55 16.40 1.89
N PRO A 25 12.70 17.74 1.80
CA PRO A 25 11.58 18.66 1.88
C PRO A 25 10.47 18.34 0.87
N LEU A 26 9.21 18.62 1.23
CA LEU A 26 8.04 18.26 0.41
C LEU A 26 8.14 18.72 -1.05
N GLU A 27 8.56 19.97 -1.29
CA GLU A 27 8.67 20.52 -2.65
C GLU A 27 9.73 19.78 -3.48
N VAL A 28 10.86 19.44 -2.87
CA VAL A 28 11.92 18.66 -3.51
C VAL A 28 11.41 17.26 -3.88
N ARG A 29 10.68 16.62 -2.96
CA ARG A 29 10.04 15.31 -3.21
C ARG A 29 9.05 15.38 -4.38
N ARG A 30 8.17 16.39 -4.41
CA ARG A 30 7.20 16.59 -5.49
C ARG A 30 7.91 16.71 -6.85
N THR A 31 8.93 17.56 -6.94
CA THR A 31 9.69 17.76 -8.19
C THR A 31 10.38 16.49 -8.67
N MET A 32 10.88 15.64 -7.77
CA MET A 32 11.50 14.37 -8.14
C MET A 32 10.47 13.29 -8.55
N ILE A 33 9.38 13.18 -7.81
CA ILE A 33 8.37 12.11 -7.98
C ILE A 33 7.52 12.35 -9.23
N GLN A 34 7.07 13.59 -9.47
CA GLN A 34 6.06 13.89 -10.48
C GLN A 34 6.45 13.45 -11.90
N PRO A 35 7.65 13.75 -12.43
CA PRO A 35 8.04 13.34 -13.78
C PRO A 35 8.09 11.81 -13.93
N LEU A 36 8.53 11.11 -12.87
CA LEU A 36 8.68 9.66 -12.88
C LEU A 36 7.32 8.95 -12.81
N VAL A 37 6.40 9.45 -11.98
CA VAL A 37 5.02 8.95 -11.94
C VAL A 37 4.34 9.14 -13.30
N GLN A 38 4.44 10.35 -13.89
CA GLN A 38 3.86 10.64 -15.20
C GLN A 38 4.47 9.76 -16.30
N PHE A 39 5.79 9.59 -16.31
CA PHE A 39 6.47 8.74 -17.26
C PHE A 39 5.98 7.28 -17.17
N HIS A 40 5.95 6.68 -15.97
CA HIS A 40 5.54 5.28 -15.79
C HIS A 40 4.04 5.03 -15.99
N ALA A 41 3.21 6.03 -15.76
CA ALA A 41 1.79 5.98 -16.09
C ALA A 41 1.53 6.02 -17.61
N SER A 42 2.48 6.56 -18.40
CA SER A 42 2.36 6.64 -19.85
C SER A 42 2.65 5.30 -20.56
N PRO A 43 2.15 5.11 -21.80
CA PRO A 43 2.51 3.94 -22.62
C PRO A 43 4.02 3.82 -22.86
N MET A 44 4.73 4.94 -23.01
CA MET A 44 6.19 4.95 -23.20
C MET A 44 6.90 4.37 -21.98
N GLY A 45 6.50 4.75 -20.77
CA GLY A 45 7.09 4.22 -19.55
C GLY A 45 6.80 2.74 -19.35
N ALA A 46 5.60 2.28 -19.74
CA ALA A 46 5.26 0.86 -19.71
C ALA A 46 6.19 0.03 -20.61
N THR A 47 6.42 0.46 -21.85
CA THR A 47 7.36 -0.18 -22.78
C THR A 47 8.80 -0.10 -22.29
N TRP A 48 9.21 1.03 -21.71
CA TRP A 48 10.57 1.19 -21.20
C TRP A 48 10.89 0.22 -20.05
N CYS A 49 9.92 -0.03 -19.17
CA CYS A 49 10.07 -0.99 -18.07
C CYS A 49 10.34 -2.42 -18.57
N THR A 50 9.72 -2.82 -19.69
CA THR A 50 9.86 -4.17 -20.24
C THR A 50 11.11 -4.38 -21.10
N GLN A 51 11.90 -3.33 -21.37
CA GLN A 51 13.09 -3.43 -22.24
C GLN A 51 14.41 -3.09 -21.52
N SER A 52 14.41 -2.13 -20.60
CA SER A 52 15.65 -1.47 -20.16
C SER A 52 15.93 -1.56 -18.64
N TYR A 53 15.14 -2.33 -17.89
CA TYR A 53 15.24 -2.37 -16.43
C TYR A 53 16.28 -3.39 -15.94
N SER A 54 17.26 -2.91 -15.17
CA SER A 54 18.07 -3.73 -14.28
C SER A 54 17.33 -3.93 -12.94
N VAL A 55 17.81 -4.85 -12.09
CA VAL A 55 17.28 -5.00 -10.72
C VAL A 55 17.33 -3.68 -9.95
N HIS A 56 18.39 -2.89 -10.13
CA HIS A 56 18.53 -1.58 -9.47
C HIS A 56 17.52 -0.56 -10.00
N HIS A 57 17.23 -0.56 -11.31
CA HIS A 57 16.16 0.28 -11.88
C HIS A 57 14.80 -0.09 -11.29
N VAL A 58 14.50 -1.39 -11.13
CA VAL A 58 13.25 -1.83 -10.50
C VAL A 58 13.15 -1.31 -9.08
N ARG A 59 14.19 -1.49 -8.26
CA ARG A 59 14.21 -1.04 -6.86
C ARG A 59 14.05 0.48 -6.74
N TRP A 60 14.83 1.23 -7.51
CA TRP A 60 14.73 2.70 -7.52
C TRP A 60 13.35 3.17 -7.96
N THR A 61 12.81 2.63 -9.04
CA THR A 61 11.51 3.04 -9.55
C THR A 61 10.39 2.67 -8.58
N THR A 62 10.41 1.47 -8.00
CA THR A 62 9.41 1.06 -7.01
C THR A 62 9.45 1.96 -5.78
N GLU A 63 10.63 2.32 -5.28
CA GLU A 63 10.85 3.28 -4.19
C GLU A 63 10.28 4.67 -4.51
N VAL A 64 10.59 5.24 -5.68
CA VAL A 64 10.06 6.55 -6.11
C VAL A 64 8.54 6.54 -6.20
N LEU A 65 7.98 5.51 -6.84
CA LEU A 65 6.53 5.36 -6.97
C LEU A 65 5.90 5.19 -5.57
N GLY A 66 6.55 4.46 -4.67
CA GLY A 66 6.08 4.27 -3.30
C GLY A 66 6.06 5.57 -2.50
N ALA A 67 7.08 6.41 -2.66
CA ALA A 67 7.15 7.72 -2.02
C ALA A 67 5.99 8.64 -2.41
N ALA A 68 5.37 8.44 -3.58
CA ALA A 68 4.17 9.18 -4.00
C ALA A 68 3.00 8.99 -3.01
N PHE A 69 2.89 7.81 -2.38
CA PHE A 69 1.89 7.54 -1.35
C PHE A 69 2.14 8.28 -0.03
N THR A 70 3.28 8.98 0.12
CA THR A 70 3.57 9.83 1.29
C THR A 70 3.23 11.30 1.06
N LEU A 71 2.81 11.66 -0.16
CA LEU A 71 2.44 13.04 -0.51
C LEU A 71 1.09 13.44 0.11
N PRO A 72 0.81 14.75 0.27
CA PRO A 72 -0.46 15.24 0.77
C PRO A 72 -1.65 14.77 -0.07
N ILE A 73 -2.83 14.63 0.56
CA ILE A 73 -4.05 14.10 -0.10
C ILE A 73 -4.51 14.95 -1.29
N GLN A 74 -4.14 16.23 -1.34
CA GLN A 74 -4.45 17.12 -2.46
C GLN A 74 -3.75 16.68 -3.75
N ASP A 75 -2.62 15.98 -3.63
CA ASP A 75 -1.83 15.47 -4.74
C ASP A 75 -2.33 14.12 -5.26
N ALA A 76 -3.32 13.51 -4.61
CA ALA A 76 -3.82 12.17 -4.96
C ALA A 76 -4.14 11.98 -6.45
N PRO A 77 -4.76 12.94 -7.18
CA PRO A 77 -5.11 12.76 -8.59
C PRO A 77 -3.91 12.57 -9.52
N TRP A 78 -2.79 13.25 -9.27
CA TRP A 78 -1.60 13.16 -10.12
C TRP A 78 -0.55 12.20 -9.59
N SER A 79 -0.59 11.86 -8.30
CA SER A 79 0.41 11.02 -7.62
C SER A 79 -0.12 9.61 -7.34
N MET A 80 -1.03 9.45 -6.39
CA MET A 80 -1.50 8.16 -5.89
C MET A 80 -2.25 7.37 -6.96
N GLU A 81 -3.19 8.00 -7.66
CA GLU A 81 -4.03 7.32 -8.65
C GLU A 81 -3.20 6.71 -9.80
N PRO A 82 -2.27 7.43 -10.45
CA PRO A 82 -1.41 6.83 -11.47
C PRO A 82 -0.49 5.73 -10.92
N VAL A 83 0.03 5.87 -9.71
CA VAL A 83 0.86 4.82 -9.08
C VAL A 83 0.06 3.56 -8.82
N ILE A 84 -1.17 3.68 -8.31
CA ILE A 84 -2.07 2.54 -8.12
C ILE A 84 -2.33 1.83 -9.45
N SER A 85 -2.50 2.58 -10.55
CA SER A 85 -2.66 2.00 -11.88
C SER A 85 -1.40 1.23 -12.34
N VAL A 86 -0.20 1.78 -12.11
CA VAL A 86 1.06 1.10 -12.41
C VAL A 86 1.21 -0.18 -11.59
N TYR A 87 1.03 -0.10 -10.27
CA TYR A 87 1.16 -1.26 -9.38
C TYR A 87 0.09 -2.33 -9.67
N SER A 88 -1.15 -1.94 -9.93
CA SER A 88 -2.21 -2.88 -10.30
C SER A 88 -1.87 -3.63 -11.58
N ARG A 89 -1.38 -2.93 -12.62
CA ARG A 89 -0.92 -3.58 -13.85
C ARG A 89 0.24 -4.54 -13.59
N TRP A 90 1.24 -4.12 -12.81
CA TRP A 90 2.36 -4.99 -12.46
C TRP A 90 1.95 -6.21 -11.63
N LEU A 91 0.93 -6.12 -10.77
CA LEU A 91 0.46 -7.27 -10.02
C LEU A 91 -0.36 -8.23 -10.91
N VAL A 92 -1.20 -7.70 -11.80
CA VAL A 92 -2.17 -8.49 -12.58
C VAL A 92 -1.59 -9.06 -13.86
N GLU A 93 -0.83 -8.26 -14.61
CA GLU A 93 -0.36 -8.60 -15.95
C GLU A 93 1.14 -8.89 -15.90
N SER A 94 1.51 -10.17 -16.03
CA SER A 94 2.92 -10.57 -16.01
C SER A 94 3.73 -9.95 -17.15
N SER A 95 3.12 -9.75 -18.33
CA SER A 95 3.76 -9.23 -19.54
C SER A 95 4.18 -7.76 -19.47
N VAL A 96 3.61 -6.97 -18.54
CA VAL A 96 3.91 -5.53 -18.39
C VAL A 96 4.82 -5.24 -17.19
N ARG A 97 5.22 -6.28 -16.43
CA ARG A 97 6.22 -6.16 -15.36
C ARG A 97 7.60 -5.82 -15.95
N PRO A 98 8.55 -5.30 -15.17
CA PRO A 98 9.92 -5.20 -15.64
C PRO A 98 10.50 -6.55 -16.10
N LEU A 99 11.23 -6.59 -17.20
CA LEU A 99 11.69 -7.84 -17.85
C LEU A 99 12.44 -8.77 -16.88
N VAL A 100 13.30 -8.17 -16.05
CA VAL A 100 14.06 -8.91 -15.03
C VAL A 100 13.15 -9.64 -14.03
N ILE A 101 11.97 -9.10 -13.73
CA ILE A 101 10.97 -9.76 -12.87
C ILE A 101 10.19 -10.82 -13.65
N GLN A 102 9.91 -10.58 -14.93
CA GLN A 102 9.21 -11.56 -15.78
C GLN A 102 10.01 -12.85 -15.95
N GLN A 103 11.32 -12.72 -16.15
CA GLN A 103 12.24 -13.84 -16.38
C GLN A 103 12.66 -14.55 -15.09
N SER A 104 12.35 -13.96 -13.93
CA SER A 104 12.71 -14.53 -12.63
C SER A 104 11.74 -15.65 -12.24
N ASP A 105 12.28 -16.71 -11.64
CA ASP A 105 11.46 -17.80 -11.09
C ASP A 105 10.43 -17.26 -10.07
N PRO A 106 9.24 -17.88 -9.95
CA PRO A 106 8.23 -17.52 -8.97
C PRO A 106 8.80 -17.35 -7.56
N ASN A 107 9.62 -18.30 -7.10
CA ASN A 107 10.19 -18.31 -5.76
C ASN A 107 11.53 -17.56 -5.64
N SER A 108 11.93 -16.81 -6.67
CA SER A 108 13.16 -16.02 -6.59
C SER A 108 13.02 -14.87 -5.60
N ASP A 109 14.08 -14.60 -4.83
CA ASP A 109 14.12 -13.48 -3.89
C ASP A 109 13.81 -12.13 -4.55
N ILE A 110 14.19 -11.97 -5.83
CA ILE A 110 13.96 -10.76 -6.61
C ILE A 110 12.47 -10.53 -6.83
N LYS A 111 11.74 -11.56 -7.27
CA LYS A 111 10.29 -11.46 -7.53
C LYS A 111 9.50 -11.33 -6.23
N GLN A 112 9.84 -12.11 -5.20
CA GLN A 112 9.18 -12.02 -3.90
C GLN A 112 9.40 -10.66 -3.23
N ARG A 113 10.63 -10.12 -3.28
CA ARG A 113 10.92 -8.78 -2.79
C ARG A 113 10.16 -7.72 -3.57
N PHE A 114 10.11 -7.80 -4.90
CA PHE A 114 9.34 -6.87 -5.73
C PHE A 114 7.85 -6.82 -5.32
N LEU A 115 7.24 -7.98 -5.05
CA LEU A 115 5.85 -8.04 -4.56
C LEU A 115 5.72 -7.39 -3.18
N ARG A 116 6.61 -7.71 -2.24
CA ARG A 116 6.60 -7.11 -0.90
C ARG A 116 6.82 -5.60 -0.93
N ASP A 117 7.68 -5.10 -1.81
CA ASP A 117 7.94 -3.67 -1.98
C ASP A 117 6.67 -2.97 -2.45
N ILE A 118 5.99 -3.47 -3.49
CA ILE A 118 4.70 -2.92 -3.96
C ILE A 118 3.66 -2.90 -2.84
N ILE A 119 3.51 -4.00 -2.11
CA ILE A 119 2.52 -4.14 -1.03
C ILE A 119 2.86 -3.15 0.11
N SER A 120 4.13 -3.08 0.51
CA SER A 120 4.57 -2.18 1.59
C SER A 120 4.40 -0.72 1.19
N HIS A 121 4.78 -0.35 -0.02
CA HIS A 121 4.65 1.01 -0.54
C HIS A 121 3.20 1.45 -0.66
N ALA A 122 2.33 0.60 -1.21
CA ALA A 122 0.91 0.93 -1.32
C ALA A 122 0.26 1.12 0.05
N SER A 123 0.75 0.45 1.09
CA SER A 123 0.24 0.58 2.45
C SER A 123 0.48 1.96 3.08
N LEU A 124 1.48 2.70 2.58
CA LEU A 124 1.76 4.07 3.00
C LEU A 124 0.56 4.98 2.75
N ILE A 125 -0.35 4.62 1.83
CA ILE A 125 -1.58 5.39 1.61
C ILE A 125 -2.41 5.52 2.90
N PHE A 126 -2.37 4.53 3.80
CA PHE A 126 -3.17 4.51 5.02
C PHE A 126 -2.54 5.27 6.21
N GLU A 127 -1.46 6.02 5.99
CA GLU A 127 -0.91 6.90 7.02
C GLU A 127 -1.89 8.05 7.35
N PRO A 128 -2.40 8.14 8.59
CA PRO A 128 -3.46 9.07 8.97
C PRO A 128 -2.96 10.49 9.28
N ASP A 129 -1.66 10.68 9.46
CA ASP A 129 -1.05 11.96 9.83
C ASP A 129 -0.06 12.41 8.75
N ARG A 130 -0.59 13.12 7.75
CA ARG A 130 0.16 13.59 6.56
C ARG A 130 0.58 15.05 6.67
N GLY A 131 0.59 15.61 7.89
CA GLY A 131 1.00 17.01 8.13
C GLY A 131 0.07 18.08 7.57
N SER A 132 -1.10 17.71 7.04
CA SER A 132 -2.15 18.65 6.64
C SER A 132 -3.37 18.37 7.52
N PRO A 133 -3.88 19.36 8.28
CA PRO A 133 -5.15 19.21 8.95
C PRO A 133 -6.19 18.89 7.86
N LEU A 134 -6.75 17.68 7.90
CA LEU A 134 -7.90 17.32 7.08
C LEU A 134 -8.90 18.47 7.21
N PRO A 135 -9.28 19.15 6.11
CA PRO A 135 -9.99 20.40 6.26
C PRO A 135 -11.41 20.07 6.69
N LEU A 136 -11.63 20.09 8.00
CA LEU A 136 -12.94 19.96 8.63
C LEU A 136 -13.86 21.15 8.25
N ASN A 137 -13.32 22.21 7.60
CA ASN A 137 -13.97 23.53 7.55
C ASN A 137 -14.02 24.18 6.15
N SER A 138 -13.67 23.49 5.04
CA SER A 138 -13.77 24.05 3.67
C SER A 138 -14.53 23.09 2.75
N GLU A 139 -15.85 23.17 2.78
CA GLU A 139 -16.80 22.10 2.45
C GLU A 139 -16.74 21.50 1.03
N THR A 140 -16.13 22.16 0.03
CA THR A 140 -16.19 21.67 -1.36
C THR A 140 -14.87 21.05 -1.86
N LEU A 141 -13.77 21.82 -1.88
CA LEU A 141 -12.48 21.34 -2.37
C LEU A 141 -11.84 20.30 -1.45
N ALA A 142 -11.92 20.51 -0.13
CA ALA A 142 -11.41 19.55 0.85
C ALA A 142 -12.17 18.22 0.81
N SER A 143 -13.49 18.30 0.68
CA SER A 143 -14.37 17.13 0.54
C SER A 143 -14.04 16.35 -0.73
N ARG A 144 -13.83 17.02 -1.88
CA ARG A 144 -13.42 16.37 -3.12
C ARG A 144 -12.06 15.68 -3.02
N SER A 145 -11.04 16.36 -2.47
CA SER A 145 -9.72 15.75 -2.27
C SER A 145 -9.78 14.57 -1.30
N PHE A 146 -10.59 14.67 -0.24
CA PHE A 146 -10.80 13.57 0.69
C PHE A 146 -11.50 12.37 0.02
N GLN A 147 -12.56 12.59 -0.75
CA GLN A 147 -13.26 11.52 -1.48
C GLN A 147 -12.36 10.86 -2.53
N ALA A 148 -11.57 11.63 -3.27
CA ALA A 148 -10.57 11.08 -4.20
C ALA A 148 -9.54 10.21 -3.46
N TYR A 149 -9.09 10.65 -2.29
CA TYR A 149 -8.17 9.89 -1.44
C TYR A 149 -8.81 8.60 -0.88
N VAL A 150 -10.07 8.64 -0.43
CA VAL A 150 -10.83 7.45 0.00
C VAL A 150 -10.94 6.45 -1.14
N GLU A 151 -11.23 6.91 -2.36
CA GLU A 151 -11.29 6.04 -3.53
C GLU A 151 -9.94 5.41 -3.86
N CYS A 152 -8.84 6.16 -3.73
CA CYS A 152 -7.49 5.60 -3.87
C CYS A 152 -7.24 4.49 -2.83
N CYS A 153 -7.64 4.70 -1.57
CA CYS A 153 -7.52 3.68 -0.52
C CYS A 153 -8.34 2.43 -0.86
N ARG A 154 -9.58 2.57 -1.34
CA ARG A 154 -10.41 1.44 -1.81
C ARG A 154 -9.73 0.69 -2.95
N LYS A 155 -9.14 1.39 -3.90
CA LYS A 155 -8.41 0.77 -5.01
C LYS A 155 -7.19 -0.03 -4.52
N VAL A 156 -6.47 0.45 -3.51
CA VAL A 156 -5.38 -0.31 -2.88
C VAL A 156 -5.90 -1.58 -2.19
N LEU A 157 -7.02 -1.51 -1.45
CA LEU A 157 -7.62 -2.72 -0.86
C LEU A 157 -8.05 -3.74 -1.93
N LYS A 158 -8.68 -3.27 -3.01
CA LYS A 158 -9.03 -4.11 -4.16
C LYS A 158 -7.79 -4.73 -4.80
N MET A 159 -6.72 -3.96 -4.94
CA MET A 159 -5.43 -4.41 -5.48
C MET A 159 -4.84 -5.53 -4.61
N TYR A 160 -4.87 -5.41 -3.27
CA TYR A 160 -4.45 -6.48 -2.37
C TYR A 160 -5.29 -7.74 -2.53
N ALA A 161 -6.63 -7.62 -2.53
CA ALA A 161 -7.52 -8.76 -2.76
C ALA A 161 -7.23 -9.44 -4.12
N MET A 162 -6.95 -8.65 -5.16
CA MET A 162 -6.59 -9.17 -6.48
C MET A 162 -5.23 -9.87 -6.48
N ALA A 163 -4.23 -9.34 -5.79
CA ALA A 163 -2.94 -10.00 -5.61
C ALA A 163 -3.12 -11.36 -4.91
N GLY A 164 -3.90 -11.40 -3.83
CA GLY A 164 -4.21 -12.66 -3.14
C GLY A 164 -4.97 -13.69 -4.00
N ARG A 165 -5.77 -13.23 -4.97
CA ARG A 165 -6.46 -14.13 -5.93
C ARG A 165 -5.52 -14.65 -7.00
N LEU A 166 -4.84 -13.74 -7.70
CA LEU A 166 -4.13 -14.02 -8.94
C LEU A 166 -2.70 -14.53 -8.69
N LEU A 167 -2.08 -14.12 -7.58
CA LEU A 167 -0.70 -14.43 -7.24
C LEU A 167 -0.61 -15.43 -6.08
N SER A 168 -1.70 -16.13 -5.75
CA SER A 168 -1.73 -17.06 -4.63
C SER A 168 -0.64 -18.14 -4.69
N ASN A 169 -0.45 -18.72 -5.87
CA ASN A 169 0.59 -19.72 -6.14
C ASN A 169 1.98 -19.12 -6.37
N ASP A 170 2.04 -17.81 -6.61
CA ASP A 170 3.26 -17.06 -6.94
C ASP A 170 3.89 -16.40 -5.71
N MET A 171 3.18 -16.29 -4.59
CA MET A 171 3.67 -15.67 -3.36
C MET A 171 4.20 -16.73 -2.39
N ASP A 172 5.42 -16.50 -1.89
CA ASP A 172 5.97 -17.31 -0.81
C ASP A 172 5.32 -17.01 0.54
N SER A 173 5.64 -17.82 1.55
CA SER A 173 5.10 -17.65 2.89
C SER A 173 5.42 -16.25 3.47
N LEU A 174 6.62 -15.72 3.24
CA LEU A 174 7.05 -14.42 3.75
C LEU A 174 6.26 -13.26 3.12
N THR A 175 5.96 -13.35 1.83
CA THR A 175 5.21 -12.34 1.09
C THR A 175 3.75 -12.34 1.49
N TRP A 176 3.17 -13.53 1.69
CA TRP A 176 1.85 -13.66 2.28
C TRP A 176 1.79 -13.14 3.73
N GLN A 177 2.77 -13.46 4.58
CA GLN A 177 2.87 -12.90 5.93
C GLN A 177 2.95 -11.37 5.90
N SER A 178 3.74 -10.80 4.98
CA SER A 178 3.86 -9.35 4.81
C SER A 178 2.52 -8.72 4.40
N LEU A 179 1.81 -9.32 3.44
CA LEU A 179 0.50 -8.86 2.99
C LEU A 179 -0.53 -8.88 4.12
N LEU A 180 -0.64 -10.01 4.84
CA LEU A 180 -1.57 -10.15 5.96
C LEU A 180 -1.22 -9.21 7.11
N GLY A 181 0.06 -9.12 7.48
CA GLY A 181 0.54 -8.23 8.53
C GLY A 181 0.23 -6.76 8.23
N ILE A 182 0.40 -6.34 6.97
CA ILE A 182 0.02 -5.00 6.51
C ILE A 182 -1.49 -4.78 6.63
N VAL A 183 -2.32 -5.69 6.10
CA VAL A 183 -3.78 -5.50 6.13
C VAL A 183 -4.33 -5.54 7.56
N LEU A 184 -3.80 -6.43 8.42
CA LEU A 184 -4.10 -6.44 9.85
C LEU A 184 -3.71 -5.13 10.52
N GLY A 185 -2.54 -4.59 10.21
CA GLY A 185 -2.10 -3.34 10.78
C GLY A 185 -2.91 -2.13 10.32
N ILE A 186 -3.36 -2.12 9.06
CA ILE A 186 -4.32 -1.12 8.56
C ILE A 186 -5.63 -1.24 9.35
N ALA A 187 -6.14 -2.46 9.53
CA ALA A 187 -7.34 -2.72 10.31
C ALA A 187 -7.17 -2.22 11.74
N ASP A 188 -6.11 -2.63 12.45
CA ASP A 188 -5.89 -2.23 13.83
C ASP A 188 -5.87 -0.71 13.97
N ARG A 189 -5.16 -0.03 13.07
CA ARG A 189 -5.05 1.42 13.09
C ARG A 189 -6.37 2.16 12.84
N LEU A 190 -7.19 1.68 11.90
CA LEU A 190 -8.48 2.31 11.59
C LEU A 190 -9.54 1.99 12.65
N TYR A 191 -9.64 0.73 13.11
CA TYR A 191 -10.63 0.31 14.11
C TYR A 191 -10.34 0.86 15.51
N THR A 192 -9.07 1.10 15.85
CA THR A 192 -8.68 1.73 17.13
C THR A 192 -8.67 3.27 17.09
N MET A 193 -8.95 3.87 15.94
CA MET A 193 -8.97 5.33 15.76
C MET A 193 -10.10 6.00 16.56
N LYS A 194 -9.77 6.99 17.40
CA LYS A 194 -10.77 7.73 18.20
C LYS A 194 -11.66 8.61 17.31
N SER A 195 -12.91 8.81 17.71
CA SER A 195 -13.86 9.69 17.01
C SER A 195 -13.38 11.14 16.90
N SER A 196 -12.55 11.58 17.84
CA SER A 196 -11.91 12.90 17.84
C SER A 196 -10.73 13.03 16.86
N HIS A 197 -10.29 11.92 16.25
CA HIS A 197 -9.15 11.93 15.34
C HIS A 197 -9.58 12.50 13.97
N PRO A 198 -8.80 13.38 13.34
CA PRO A 198 -9.19 14.02 12.07
C PRO A 198 -9.44 13.01 10.95
N ALA A 199 -8.69 11.89 10.94
CA ALA A 199 -8.86 10.81 9.97
C ALA A 199 -10.00 9.82 10.27
N PHE A 200 -10.83 10.05 11.29
CA PHE A 200 -11.92 9.13 11.66
C PHE A 200 -12.95 8.92 10.53
N GLY A 201 -13.12 9.92 9.66
CA GLY A 201 -13.92 9.77 8.44
C GLY A 201 -13.44 8.62 7.53
N LEU A 202 -12.13 8.37 7.48
CA LEU A 202 -11.54 7.29 6.67
C LEU A 202 -11.98 5.91 7.17
N TYR A 203 -12.02 5.72 8.50
CA TYR A 203 -12.53 4.50 9.12
C TYR A 203 -13.98 4.23 8.70
N ARG A 204 -14.85 5.25 8.78
CA ARG A 204 -16.27 5.12 8.41
C ARG A 204 -16.44 4.68 6.95
N GLU A 205 -15.62 5.22 6.06
CA GLU A 205 -15.69 4.95 4.63
C GLU A 205 -15.11 3.59 4.21
N LEU A 206 -14.13 3.05 4.95
CA LEU A 206 -13.34 1.89 4.52
C LEU A 206 -13.53 0.64 5.38
N SER A 207 -14.16 0.73 6.54
CA SER A 207 -14.26 -0.39 7.50
C SER A 207 -14.79 -1.68 6.87
N GLU A 208 -15.89 -1.61 6.12
CA GLU A 208 -16.47 -2.78 5.45
C GLU A 208 -15.54 -3.38 4.38
N ASP A 209 -14.99 -2.52 3.50
CA ASP A 209 -14.07 -2.95 2.44
C ASP A 209 -12.80 -3.58 3.02
N LEU A 210 -12.30 -3.04 4.13
CA LEU A 210 -11.12 -3.52 4.82
C LEU A 210 -11.37 -4.87 5.48
N MET A 211 -12.48 -5.03 6.20
CA MET A 211 -12.83 -6.32 6.82
C MET A 211 -13.03 -7.40 5.77
N ARG A 212 -13.74 -7.08 4.67
CA ARG A 212 -13.92 -7.98 3.52
C ARG A 212 -12.56 -8.42 2.96
N THR A 213 -11.67 -7.46 2.72
CA THR A 213 -10.33 -7.71 2.17
C THR A 213 -9.49 -8.57 3.13
N LEU A 214 -9.52 -8.27 4.43
CA LEU A 214 -8.82 -9.03 5.45
C LEU A 214 -9.29 -10.50 5.48
N CYS A 215 -10.60 -10.73 5.59
CA CYS A 215 -11.17 -12.08 5.60
C CYS A 215 -10.86 -12.85 4.31
N GLU A 216 -10.98 -12.22 3.15
CA GLU A 216 -10.67 -12.86 1.87
C GLU A 216 -9.21 -13.29 1.81
N LEU A 217 -8.28 -12.39 2.14
CA LEU A 217 -6.85 -12.70 2.11
C LEU A 217 -6.47 -13.76 3.13
N TRP A 218 -7.05 -13.70 4.32
CA TRP A 218 -6.80 -14.66 5.39
C TRP A 218 -7.14 -16.08 4.95
N LEU A 219 -8.36 -16.28 4.41
CA LEU A 219 -8.84 -17.58 3.93
C LEU A 219 -8.00 -18.12 2.77
N ARG A 220 -7.53 -17.24 1.88
CA ARG A 220 -6.72 -17.62 0.71
C ARG A 220 -5.27 -17.94 1.04
N SER A 221 -4.72 -17.31 2.07
CA SER A 221 -3.30 -17.45 2.40
C SER A 221 -2.91 -18.88 2.79
N GLY A 222 -3.82 -19.63 3.41
CA GLY A 222 -3.51 -20.93 4.00
C GLY A 222 -2.43 -20.87 5.10
N ILE A 223 -2.13 -19.67 5.61
CA ILE A 223 -1.05 -19.47 6.58
C ILE A 223 -1.53 -19.80 8.00
N HIS A 224 -0.73 -20.61 8.68
CA HIS A 224 -0.92 -21.00 10.09
C HIS A 224 0.11 -20.33 11.01
N ASP A 225 0.54 -19.11 10.68
CA ASP A 225 1.52 -18.37 11.44
C ASP A 225 0.96 -17.98 12.83
N PRO A 226 1.46 -18.56 13.93
CA PRO A 226 0.89 -18.34 15.25
C PRO A 226 0.90 -16.86 15.70
N PRO A 227 1.98 -16.07 15.47
CA PRO A 227 1.99 -14.64 15.76
C PRO A 227 0.85 -13.87 15.07
N LEU A 228 0.67 -14.03 13.76
CA LEU A 228 -0.41 -13.34 13.03
C LEU A 228 -1.80 -13.74 13.55
N TRP A 229 -2.03 -15.03 13.83
CA TRP A 229 -3.29 -15.51 14.40
C TRP A 229 -3.56 -14.96 15.80
N SER A 230 -2.54 -14.92 16.66
CA SER A 230 -2.68 -14.35 18.01
C SER A 230 -3.01 -12.86 17.95
N PHE A 231 -2.34 -12.10 17.08
CA PHE A 231 -2.63 -10.70 16.86
C PHE A 231 -4.06 -10.47 16.37
N LEU A 232 -4.53 -11.24 15.38
CA LEU A 232 -5.90 -11.13 14.88
C LEU A 232 -6.91 -11.42 15.99
N SER A 233 -6.73 -12.50 16.74
CA SER A 233 -7.62 -12.88 17.84
C SER A 233 -7.73 -11.78 18.89
N ASP A 234 -6.61 -11.25 19.36
CA ASP A 234 -6.56 -10.21 20.39
C ASP A 234 -7.18 -8.90 19.91
N ARG A 235 -6.89 -8.49 18.67
CA ARG A 235 -7.38 -7.23 18.11
C ARG A 235 -8.85 -7.29 17.72
N PHE A 236 -9.33 -8.43 17.22
CA PHE A 236 -10.72 -8.57 16.79
C PHE A 236 -11.72 -8.32 17.94
N LEU A 237 -11.39 -8.75 19.17
CA LEU A 237 -12.20 -8.47 20.36
C LEU A 237 -12.30 -6.96 20.64
N LEU A 238 -11.18 -6.24 20.49
CA LEU A 238 -11.14 -4.78 20.68
C LEU A 238 -11.91 -4.04 19.59
N TRP A 239 -11.82 -4.50 18.33
CA TRP A 239 -12.55 -3.91 17.22
C TRP A 239 -14.07 -4.09 17.37
N ARG A 240 -14.50 -5.26 17.82
CA ARG A 240 -15.92 -5.56 18.09
C ARG A 240 -16.49 -4.67 19.17
N ALA A 241 -15.79 -4.48 20.29
CA ALA A 241 -16.26 -3.67 21.42
C ALA A 241 -16.54 -2.20 21.05
N ARG A 242 -16.04 -1.73 19.90
CA ARG A 242 -16.30 -0.40 19.34
C ARG A 242 -17.33 -0.34 18.23
N SER A 243 -17.67 -1.49 17.66
CA SER A 243 -18.66 -1.59 16.59
C SER A 243 -20.09 -1.64 17.13
N ASP A 244 -20.25 -1.90 18.43
CA ASP A 244 -21.52 -1.78 19.14
C ASP A 244 -21.79 -0.28 19.47
N PRO A 245 -22.96 0.27 19.08
CA PRO A 245 -23.33 1.66 19.28
C PRO A 245 -23.55 2.05 20.74
#